data_AF-S3B672-F1
#
_entry.id   AF-S3B672-F1
#
_cell.length_a   1.000
_cell.length_b   1.000
_cell.length_c   1.000
_cell.angle_alpha   90.00
_cell.angle_beta   90.00
_cell.angle_gamma   90.00
#
_symmetry.space_group_name_H-M   'P 1'
#
loop_
_entity.id
_entity.type
_entity.pdbx_description
1 polymer ?
#
loop_
_entity_poly.entity_id
_entity_poly.type
_entity_poly.pdbx_seq_one_letter_code
_entity_poly.pdbx_strand_id
1 'polypeptide(L)' 'MSDDTPRAPAARPRTRYFAKAGGGFQAVHNLRDTTAYWKLGYEEIDEPTFLASLPDPADDVCTEHLTD' A
#
# COMPACT_ATOMS: atom_id res chain seq x y z
N MET A 1 13.63 40.45 12.22
CA MET A 1 14.18 39.09 12.36
C MET A 1 13.14 38.14 11.79
N SER A 2 13.23 37.85 10.49
CA SER A 2 12.33 36.88 9.85
C SER A 2 12.91 35.50 10.09
N ASP A 3 12.15 34.68 10.82
CA ASP A 3 12.46 33.29 11.09
C ASP A 3 12.28 32.50 9.78
N ASP A 4 13.33 32.45 8.96
CA ASP A 4 13.44 31.54 7.81
C ASP A 4 13.87 30.17 8.35
N THR A 5 12.95 29.50 9.06
CA THR A 5 13.14 28.08 9.36
C THR A 5 13.00 27.32 8.05
N PRO A 6 14.03 26.60 7.56
CA PRO A 6 13.90 25.77 6.37
C PRO A 6 12.87 24.69 6.68
N ARG A 7 11.67 24.85 6.13
CA ARG A 7 10.64 23.80 6.12
C ARG A 7 11.27 22.63 5.38
N ALA A 8 11.73 21.62 6.13
CA ALA A 8 12.25 20.38 5.57
C ALA A 8 11.30 19.94 4.45
N PRO A 9 11.82 19.59 3.26
CA PRO A 9 10.97 19.19 2.15
C PRO A 9 10.06 18.10 2.69
N ALA A 10 8.73 18.33 2.61
CA ALA A 10 7.75 17.37 3.11
C ALA A 10 8.11 16.03 2.48
N ALA A 11 8.65 15.11 3.29
CA ALA A 11 9.09 13.82 2.82
C ALA A 11 7.91 13.23 2.08
N ARG A 12 8.07 12.99 0.76
CA ARG A 12 6.96 12.53 -0.06
C ARG A 12 6.33 11.33 0.64
N PRO A 13 5.00 11.24 0.69
CA PRO A 13 4.32 10.12 1.33
C PRO A 13 4.92 8.82 0.81
N ARG A 14 5.71 8.14 1.65
CA ARG A 14 6.36 6.88 1.28
C ARG A 14 5.29 5.81 1.39
N THR A 15 4.83 5.33 0.25
CA THR A 15 4.01 4.11 0.17
C THR A 15 4.90 2.92 0.49
N ARG A 16 4.39 2.03 1.34
CA ARG A 16 4.99 0.74 1.64
C ARG A 16 3.96 -0.34 1.38
N TYR A 17 4.41 -1.49 0.89
CA TYR A 17 3.53 -2.59 0.52
C TYR A 17 3.76 -3.74 1.48
N PHE A 18 2.68 -4.40 1.92
CA PHE A 18 2.74 -5.48 2.88
C PHE A 18 1.95 -6.68 2.40
N ALA A 19 2.50 -7.87 2.63
CA ALA A 19 1.83 -9.15 2.43
C ALA A 19 1.68 -9.87 3.77
N LYS A 20 0.64 -10.71 3.91
CA LYS A 20 0.48 -11.61 5.05
C LYS A 20 0.10 -12.99 4.55
N ALA A 21 0.81 -14.01 5.01
CA ALA A 21 0.51 -15.40 4.67
C ALA A 21 -0.91 -15.78 5.12
N GLY A 22 -1.72 -16.32 4.20
CA GLY A 22 -3.14 -16.61 4.44
C GLY A 22 -4.03 -15.37 4.61
N GLY A 23 -3.48 -14.18 4.41
CA GLY A 23 -4.19 -12.90 4.35
C GLY A 23 -4.11 -12.28 2.96
N GLY A 24 -4.33 -10.96 2.89
CA GLY A 24 -4.24 -10.18 1.65
C GLY A 24 -3.03 -9.26 1.59
N PHE A 25 -2.91 -8.57 0.46
CA PHE A 25 -1.89 -7.56 0.17
C PHE A 25 -2.42 -6.16 0.49
N GLN A 26 -1.60 -5.28 1.06
CA GLN A 26 -1.99 -3.92 1.43
C GLN A 26 -0.92 -2.88 1.09
N ALA A 27 -1.34 -1.78 0.46
CA ALA A 27 -0.53 -0.59 0.30
C ALA A 27 -0.84 0.39 1.44
N VAL A 28 0.20 0.81 2.16
CA VAL A 28 0.09 1.72 3.32
C VAL A 28 0.87 2.99 3.03
N HIS A 29 0.18 4.12 3.07
CA HIS A 29 0.78 5.44 2.86
C HIS A 29 1.15 6.09 4.19
N ASN A 30 2.28 6.80 4.24
CA ASN A 30 2.73 7.56 5.41
C ASN A 30 2.98 6.71 6.67
N LEU A 31 3.28 5.42 6.52
CA LEU A 31 3.58 4.56 7.65
C LEU A 31 4.93 4.97 8.27
N ARG A 32 4.89 5.41 9.52
CA ARG A 32 6.08 5.81 10.29
C ARG A 32 6.73 4.64 11.03
N ASP A 33 5.92 3.69 11.50
CA ASP A 33 6.38 2.51 12.24
C ASP A 33 5.92 1.23 11.52
N THR A 34 6.88 0.43 11.06
CA THR A 34 6.63 -0.87 10.43
C THR A 34 6.55 -1.99 11.46
N THR A 35 6.99 -1.74 12.69
CA THR A 35 7.03 -2.73 13.78
C THR A 35 5.64 -3.25 14.12
N ALA A 36 4.62 -2.40 14.08
CA ALA A 36 3.23 -2.80 14.27
C ALA A 36 2.78 -3.86 13.23
N TYR A 37 3.19 -3.70 11.97
CA TYR A 37 2.87 -4.64 10.89
C TYR A 37 3.61 -5.97 11.07
N TRP A 38 4.90 -5.93 11.43
CA TRP A 38 5.67 -7.15 11.72
C TRP A 38 5.10 -7.95 12.89
N LYS A 39 4.66 -7.28 13.97
CA LYS A 39 3.99 -7.94 15.11
C LYS A 39 2.67 -8.62 14.72
N LEU A 40 2.01 -8.12 13.68
CA LEU A 40 0.77 -8.68 13.13
C LEU A 40 1.03 -9.77 12.08
N GLY A 41 2.30 -10.09 11.80
CA GLY A 41 2.73 -11.11 10.84
C GLY A 41 2.70 -10.63 9.39
N TYR A 42 2.72 -9.32 9.15
CA TYR A 42 2.89 -8.78 7.80
C TYR A 42 4.37 -8.67 7.45
N GLU A 43 4.71 -8.98 6.21
CA GLU A 43 6.03 -8.80 5.63
C GLU A 43 5.99 -7.65 4.63
N GLU A 44 7.00 -6.77 4.66
CA GLU A 44 7.12 -5.71 3.66
C GLU A 44 7.59 -6.32 2.33
N ILE A 45 6.86 -6.02 1.27
CA ILE A 45 7.16 -6.44 -0.10
C ILE A 45 7.41 -5.22 -0.98
N ASP A 46 8.01 -5.44 -2.14
CA ASP A 46 8.19 -4.41 -3.15
C ASP A 46 6.88 -4.16 -3.95
N GLU A 47 6.83 -2.98 -4.57
CA GLU A 47 5.71 -2.55 -5.41
C GLU A 47 5.37 -3.53 -6.54
N PRO A 48 6.31 -4.06 -7.35
CA PRO A 48 5.96 -4.98 -8.42
C PRO A 48 5.37 -6.28 -7.89
N THR A 49 5.85 -6.80 -6.75
CA THR A 49 5.24 -7.96 -6.09
C THR A 49 3.81 -7.68 -5.65
N PHE A 50 3.55 -6.49 -5.11
CA PHE A 50 2.20 -6.06 -4.74
C PHE A 50 1.28 -5.99 -5.96
N LEU A 51 1.72 -5.33 -7.03
CA LEU A 51 0.94 -5.17 -8.27
C LEU A 51 0.67 -6.51 -8.95
N ALA A 52 1.64 -7.43 -8.98
CA ALA A 52 1.45 -8.78 -9.50
C ALA A 52 0.47 -9.64 -8.68
N SER A 53 0.21 -9.22 -7.43
CA SER A 53 -0.71 -9.91 -6.53
C SER A 53 -2.13 -9.34 -6.56
N LEU A 54 -2.34 -8.20 -7.24
CA LEU A 54 -3.67 -7.66 -7.45
C LEU A 54 -4.40 -8.52 -8.49
N PRO A 55 -5.71 -8.75 -8.32
CA PRO A 55 -6.51 -9.34 -9.37
C PRO A 55 -6.39 -8.48 -10.63
N ASP A 56 -6.29 -9.12 -11.80
CA ASP A 56 -6.26 -8.39 -13.05
C ASP A 56 -7.59 -7.63 -13.17
N PRO A 57 -7.57 -6.31 -13.47
CA PRO A 57 -8.81 -5.57 -13.64
C PRO A 57 -9.67 -6.10 -14.81
N ALA A 58 -9.13 -6.95 -15.69
CA ALA A 58 -9.89 -7.66 -16.71
C ALA A 58 -10.58 -8.95 -16.21
N ASP A 59 -10.22 -9.47 -15.04
CA ASP A 59 -10.91 -10.60 -14.39
C ASP A 59 -12.19 -10.15 -13.65
N ASP A 60 -12.34 -8.85 -13.41
CA ASP A 60 -13.59 -8.23 -12.97
C ASP A 60 -14.43 -7.86 -14.21
N VAL A 61 -14.73 -8.87 -15.04
CA VAL A 61 -15.83 -8.71 -15.97
C VAL A 61 -17.07 -8.59 -15.09
N CYS A 62 -17.59 -7.37 -14.98
CA CYS A 62 -18.90 -7.01 -14.45
C CYS A 62 -20.07 -7.67 -15.22
N THR A 63 -19.94 -8.92 -15.68
CA THR A 63 -20.92 -9.73 -16.42
C THR A 63 -21.93 -10.44 -15.52
N GLU A 64 -22.24 -9.90 -14.35
CA GLU A 64 -23.26 -10.53 -13.48
C GLU A 64 -24.43 -9.60 -13.13
N HIS A 65 -24.80 -8.61 -13.96
CA HIS A 65 -26.08 -7.88 -13.76
C HIS A 65 -26.79 -7.40 -15.05
N LEU A 66 -26.45 -7.93 -16.22
CA LEU A 66 -27.32 -7.80 -17.41
C LEU A 66 -28.16 -9.08 -17.53
N THR A 67 -29.11 -9.25 -16.61
CA THR A 67 -30.19 -10.22 -16.77
C THR A 67 -31.20 -9.65 -17.78
N ASP A 68 -31.53 -10.49 -18.74
CA ASP A 68 -32.50 -10.40 -19.86
C ASP A 68 -33.72 -9.47 -19.65
#